data_AF-A0A238U7M3-F1
#
_entry.id   AF-A0A238U7M3-F1
#
_cell.length_a   1.000
_cell.length_b   1.000
_cell.length_c   1.000
_cell.angle_alpha   90.00
_cell.angle_beta   90.00
_cell.angle_gamma   90.00
#
_symmetry.space_group_name_H-M   'P 1'
#
loop_
_entity.id
_entity.type
_entity.pdbx_description
1 polymer ?
#
loop_
_entity_poly.entity_id
_entity_poly.type
_entity_poly.pdbx_seq_one_letter_code
_entity_poly.pdbx_strand_id
1 'polypeptide(L)'
;MFTIFKKKKQKYFIINCNTDSILVNGTPLTFPTDFENLVEIFGKPSRTINSSSEYVIWDDYGVSSSLKDDNKIVSINVYQNINASEYVPKKPYTGTLFFEEEDITFNEFSKIGLGKIAIHRLGSENETRFGFSLGINNDYKA
;
A
#
# COMPACT_ATOMS: atom_id res chain seq x y z
N MET A 1 5.88 39.72 5.56
CA MET A 1 4.59 39.00 5.57
C MET A 1 4.92 37.53 5.35
N PHE A 2 5.04 36.75 6.44
CA PHE A 2 5.43 35.34 6.35
C PHE A 2 4.17 34.50 6.16
N THR A 3 3.96 34.00 4.95
CA THR A 3 2.93 33.01 4.68
C THR A 3 3.38 31.71 5.33
N ILE A 4 2.85 31.39 6.51
CA ILE A 4 3.06 30.10 7.16
C ILE A 4 2.35 29.07 6.29
N PHE A 5 3.09 28.41 5.41
CA PHE A 5 2.60 27.23 4.69
C PHE A 5 2.27 26.17 5.74
N LYS A 6 0.99 26.03 6.10
CA LYS A 6 0.50 24.86 6.85
C LYS A 6 0.86 23.63 6.02
N LYS A 7 1.93 22.91 6.39
CA LYS A 7 2.17 21.56 5.88
C LYS A 7 0.90 20.76 6.12
N LYS A 8 0.26 20.27 5.06
CA LYS A 8 -0.88 19.34 5.19
C LYS A 8 -0.41 18.18 6.07
N LYS A 9 -1.08 17.99 7.21
CA LYS A 9 -0.83 16.85 8.08
C LYS A 9 -1.00 15.58 7.25
N GLN A 10 -0.06 14.66 7.41
CA GLN A 10 -0.15 13.36 6.77
C GLN A 10 -1.44 12.66 7.23
N LYS A 11 -2.09 11.91 6.32
CA LYS A 11 -3.30 11.19 6.66
C LYS A 11 -2.94 9.85 7.28
N TYR A 12 -3.41 9.64 8.51
CA TYR A 12 -3.31 8.37 9.22
C TYR A 12 -4.42 7.44 8.73
N PHE A 13 -4.10 6.17 8.50
CA PHE A 13 -5.10 5.15 8.20
C PHE A 13 -4.70 3.81 8.80
N ILE A 14 -5.69 2.95 9.02
CA ILE A 14 -5.52 1.61 9.59
C ILE A 14 -5.77 0.59 8.49
N ILE A 15 -4.90 -0.41 8.40
CA ILE A 15 -5.10 -1.58 7.55
C ILE A 15 -5.34 -2.78 8.47
N ASN A 16 -6.50 -3.41 8.37
CA ASN A 16 -6.79 -4.67 9.06
C ASN A 16 -6.78 -5.79 8.03
N CYS A 17 -5.95 -6.80 8.25
CA CYS A 17 -5.83 -7.98 7.41
C CYS A 17 -6.30 -9.21 8.19
N ASN A 18 -7.31 -9.90 7.64
CA ASN A 18 -7.80 -11.18 8.14
C ASN A 18 -7.71 -12.21 7.02
N THR A 19 -8.02 -13.47 7.33
CA THR A 19 -8.19 -14.51 6.30
C THR A 19 -9.20 -14.06 5.22
N ASP A 20 -8.76 -14.00 3.95
CA ASP A 20 -9.52 -13.58 2.77
C ASP A 20 -10.16 -12.16 2.82
N SER A 21 -9.75 -11.30 3.76
CA SER A 21 -10.35 -9.98 3.95
C SER A 21 -9.31 -8.92 4.29
N ILE A 22 -9.37 -7.77 3.60
CA ILE A 22 -8.62 -6.57 3.97
C ILE A 22 -9.61 -5.41 4.14
N LEU A 23 -9.47 -4.68 5.24
CA LEU A 23 -10.19 -3.43 5.49
C LEU A 23 -9.18 -2.28 5.60
N VAL A 24 -9.38 -1.22 4.83
CA VAL A 24 -8.62 0.03 4.93
C VAL A 24 -9.53 1.11 5.48
N ASN A 25 -9.26 1.58 6.71
CA ASN A 25 -10.17 2.46 7.47
C ASN A 25 -11.61 1.93 7.56
N GLY A 26 -11.78 0.61 7.62
CA GLY A 26 -13.08 -0.05 7.64
C GLY A 26 -13.73 -0.26 6.27
N THR A 27 -13.16 0.29 5.19
CA THR A 27 -13.62 0.03 3.82
C THR A 27 -12.99 -1.25 3.28
N PRO A 28 -13.78 -2.21 2.75
CA PRO A 28 -13.24 -3.42 2.14
C PRO A 28 -12.34 -3.11 0.94
N LEU A 29 -11.20 -3.81 0.89
CA LEU A 29 -10.29 -3.83 -0.24
C LEU A 29 -10.07 -5.28 -0.67
N THR A 30 -10.53 -5.62 -1.87
CA THR A 30 -10.34 -6.94 -2.48
C THR A 30 -9.23 -6.90 -3.51
N PHE A 31 -8.65 -8.06 -3.88
CA PHE A 31 -7.76 -8.16 -5.03
C PHE A 31 -8.19 -9.33 -5.93
N PRO A 32 -8.15 -9.18 -7.27
CA PRO A 32 -7.88 -7.93 -8.00
C PRO A 32 -8.95 -6.85 -7.73
N THR A 33 -8.58 -5.59 -7.93
CA THR A 33 -9.47 -4.42 -7.77
C THR A 33 -9.33 -3.47 -8.95
N ASP A 34 -10.22 -2.48 -9.01
CA ASP A 34 -10.23 -1.43 -10.02
C ASP A 34 -9.68 -0.11 -9.44
N PHE A 35 -9.24 0.79 -10.32
CA PHE A 35 -8.67 2.07 -9.92
C PHE A 35 -9.65 2.92 -9.10
N GLU A 36 -10.93 2.89 -9.48
CA GLU A 36 -12.01 3.62 -8.82
C GLU A 36 -12.13 3.23 -7.35
N ASN A 37 -12.01 1.94 -7.02
CA ASN A 37 -12.04 1.47 -5.63
C ASN A 37 -10.89 2.05 -4.80
N LEU A 38 -9.69 2.17 -5.38
CA LEU A 38 -8.56 2.82 -4.70
C LEU A 38 -8.80 4.32 -4.52
N VAL A 39 -9.49 4.97 -5.47
CA VAL A 39 -9.88 6.38 -5.36
C VAL A 39 -10.93 6.58 -4.26
N GLU A 40 -11.84 5.65 -4.04
CA GLU A 40 -12.79 5.71 -2.92
C GLU A 40 -12.07 5.62 -1.57
N ILE A 41 -11.05 4.77 -1.46
CA ILE A 41 -10.30 4.55 -0.21
C ILE A 41 -9.30 5.69 0.07
N PHE A 42 -8.50 6.08 -0.93
CA PHE A 42 -7.37 6.99 -0.77
C PHE A 42 -7.61 8.39 -1.35
N GLY A 43 -8.72 8.60 -2.06
CA GLY A 43 -8.95 9.80 -2.86
C GLY A 43 -8.13 9.80 -4.16
N LYS A 44 -8.06 10.95 -4.83
CA LYS A 44 -7.26 11.10 -6.05
C LYS A 44 -5.76 10.86 -5.76
N PRO A 45 -5.02 10.15 -6.63
CA PRO A 45 -3.58 9.99 -6.48
C PRO A 45 -2.90 11.36 -6.50
N SER A 46 -1.82 11.48 -5.74
CA SER A 46 -0.99 12.70 -5.70
C SER A 46 -0.21 12.88 -7.00
N ARG A 47 0.15 11.77 -7.65
CA ARG A 47 0.93 11.73 -8.88
C ARG A 47 0.72 10.40 -9.59
N THR A 48 0.89 10.47 -10.90
CA THR A 48 0.88 9.34 -11.83
C THR A 48 2.18 9.36 -12.62
N ILE A 49 2.82 8.21 -12.79
CA ILE A 49 4.02 8.05 -13.62
C ILE A 49 3.72 7.04 -14.73
N ASN A 50 3.91 7.46 -15.97
CA ASN A 50 3.76 6.61 -17.14
C ASN A 50 5.14 6.16 -17.61
N SER A 51 5.42 4.85 -17.52
CA SER A 51 6.63 4.23 -18.03
C SER A 51 6.25 3.00 -18.86
N SER A 52 6.83 1.82 -18.59
CA SER A 52 6.36 0.54 -19.13
C SER A 52 5.01 0.09 -18.54
N SER A 53 4.65 0.61 -17.37
CA SER A 53 3.34 0.51 -16.74
C SER A 53 2.98 1.86 -16.15
N GLU A 54 1.69 2.10 -15.94
CA GLU A 54 1.23 3.29 -15.23
C GLU A 54 1.33 3.05 -13.72
N TYR A 55 1.90 3.99 -12.98
CA TYR A 55 2.00 3.95 -11.53
C TYR A 55 1.20 5.07 -10.91
N VAL A 56 0.32 4.74 -9.98
CA VAL A 56 -0.47 5.70 -9.21
C VAL A 56 0.05 5.76 -7.78
N ILE A 57 0.27 6.98 -7.28
CA ILE A 57 0.99 7.20 -6.03
C ILE A 57 0.23 8.19 -5.16
N TRP A 58 -0.07 7.77 -3.93
CA TRP A 58 -0.71 8.56 -2.88
C TRP A 58 0.35 8.97 -1.85
N ASP A 59 1.07 10.05 -2.15
CA ASP A 59 2.19 10.55 -1.33
C ASP A 59 1.76 10.82 0.12
N ASP A 60 0.55 11.34 0.35
CA ASP A 60 0.05 11.65 1.69
C ASP A 60 -0.31 10.43 2.54
N TYR A 61 -0.37 9.25 1.93
CA TYR A 61 -0.69 7.97 2.57
C TYR A 61 0.52 7.02 2.61
N GLY A 62 1.54 7.26 1.81
CA GLY A 62 2.64 6.29 1.70
C GLY A 62 2.26 5.05 0.90
N VAL A 63 1.35 5.19 -0.06
CA VAL A 63 0.84 4.07 -0.87
C VAL A 63 1.15 4.30 -2.36
N SER A 64 1.50 3.24 -3.08
CA SER A 64 1.50 3.22 -4.54
C SER A 64 0.95 1.91 -5.09
N SER A 65 0.57 1.92 -6.36
CA SER A 65 0.18 0.73 -7.10
C SER A 65 0.55 0.88 -8.57
N SER A 66 0.75 -0.25 -9.26
CA SER A 66 0.87 -0.28 -10.72
C SER A 66 -0.46 -0.68 -11.34
N LEU A 67 -0.85 0.06 -12.37
CA LEU A 67 -1.95 -0.24 -13.27
C LEU A 67 -1.40 -1.05 -14.45
N LYS A 68 -2.00 -2.22 -14.66
CA LYS A 68 -1.76 -3.05 -15.84
C LYS A 68 -2.78 -2.73 -16.93
N ASP A 69 -2.51 -3.16 -18.15
CA ASP A 69 -3.31 -2.86 -19.34
C ASP A 69 -4.78 -3.32 -19.26
N ASP A 70 -5.08 -4.30 -18.39
CA ASP A 70 -6.45 -4.77 -18.13
C ASP A 70 -7.21 -3.90 -17.12
N ASN A 71 -6.63 -2.76 -16.71
CA ASN A 71 -7.08 -1.88 -15.64
C ASN A 71 -7.28 -2.58 -14.29
N LYS A 72 -6.74 -3.79 -14.11
CA LYS A 72 -6.82 -4.51 -12.85
C LYS A 72 -5.58 -4.27 -12.02
N ILE A 73 -5.82 -3.88 -10.78
CA ILE A 73 -4.80 -3.76 -9.74
C ILE A 73 -4.78 -5.06 -8.94
N VAL A 74 -3.64 -5.72 -8.96
CA VAL A 74 -3.44 -6.99 -8.25
C VAL A 74 -2.75 -6.83 -6.90
N SER A 75 -2.18 -5.65 -6.63
CA SER A 75 -1.56 -5.32 -5.35
C SER A 75 -1.42 -3.81 -5.12
N ILE A 76 -1.26 -3.43 -3.86
CA ILE A 76 -0.77 -2.10 -3.44
C ILE A 76 0.52 -2.27 -2.65
N ASN A 77 1.39 -1.27 -2.73
CA ASN A 77 2.62 -1.16 -1.95
C ASN A 77 2.46 -0.05 -0.91
N VAL A 78 2.76 -0.37 0.35
CA VAL A 78 2.69 0.53 1.50
C VAL A 78 4.11 0.72 2.02
N TYR A 79 4.60 1.96 2.02
CA TYR A 79 5.99 2.28 2.30
C TYR A 79 6.12 2.88 3.69
N GLN A 80 6.84 2.24 4.60
CA GLN A 80 7.10 2.74 5.95
C GLN A 80 8.46 3.45 6.07
N ASN A 81 9.28 3.39 5.03
CA ASN A 81 10.54 4.13 4.94
C ASN A 81 10.61 4.95 3.64
N ILE A 82 11.33 6.07 3.70
CA ILE A 82 11.61 6.90 2.52
C ILE A 82 12.67 6.23 1.63
N ASN A 83 12.53 6.40 0.32
CA ASN A 83 13.50 5.98 -0.68
C ASN A 83 13.60 7.09 -1.74
N ALA A 84 14.78 7.26 -2.35
CA ALA A 84 15.02 8.28 -3.38
C ALA A 84 14.32 7.98 -4.73
N SER A 85 13.81 6.76 -4.92
CA SER A 85 13.09 6.35 -6.12
C SER A 85 11.84 7.19 -6.36
N GLU A 86 11.67 7.65 -7.60
CA GLU A 86 10.48 8.38 -8.02
C GLU A 86 9.21 7.53 -7.98
N TYR A 87 9.30 6.21 -7.86
CA TYR A 87 8.14 5.32 -7.74
C TYR A 87 7.68 5.14 -6.29
N VAL A 88 8.42 5.70 -5.34
CA VAL A 88 8.13 5.62 -3.90
C VAL A 88 7.39 6.88 -3.44
N PRO A 89 6.36 6.75 -2.60
CA PRO A 89 5.68 7.87 -1.98
C PRO A 89 6.64 8.80 -1.22
N LYS A 90 6.41 10.11 -1.32
CA LYS A 90 7.25 11.12 -0.66
C LYS A 90 7.13 11.12 0.87
N LYS A 91 6.04 10.61 1.42
CA LYS A 91 5.85 10.46 2.87
C LYS A 91 5.64 8.98 3.19
N PRO A 92 6.36 8.43 4.17
CA PRO A 92 6.17 7.05 4.58
C PRO A 92 4.85 6.91 5.33
N TYR A 93 4.14 5.82 5.14
CA TYR A 93 3.00 5.38 5.93
C TYR A 93 3.28 5.50 7.44
N THR A 94 2.37 6.15 8.15
CA THR A 94 2.42 6.38 9.60
C THR A 94 1.24 5.73 10.34
N GLY A 95 0.48 4.89 9.63
CA GLY A 95 -0.64 4.15 10.18
C GLY A 95 -0.23 2.85 10.87
N THR A 96 -1.23 2.04 11.22
CA THR A 96 -1.04 0.74 11.85
C THR A 96 -1.54 -0.37 10.93
N LEU A 97 -0.77 -1.46 10.82
CA LEU A 97 -1.16 -2.68 10.14
C LEU A 97 -1.53 -3.70 11.22
N PHE A 98 -2.72 -4.28 11.11
CA PHE A 98 -3.16 -5.38 11.96
C PHE A 98 -3.25 -6.66 11.15
N PHE A 99 -2.84 -7.77 11.76
CA PHE A 99 -3.18 -9.11 11.31
C PHE A 99 -4.07 -9.77 12.36
N GLU A 100 -5.30 -10.10 11.98
CA GLU A 100 -6.38 -10.46 12.89
C GLU A 100 -6.58 -9.34 13.94
N GLU A 101 -6.14 -9.54 15.19
CA GLU A 101 -6.27 -8.57 16.28
C GLU A 101 -4.92 -7.98 16.74
N GLU A 102 -3.80 -8.44 16.17
CA GLU A 102 -2.45 -8.04 16.58
C GLU A 102 -1.89 -6.96 15.65
N ASP A 103 -1.28 -5.91 16.23
CA ASP A 103 -0.52 -4.95 15.45
C ASP A 103 0.81 -5.57 15.02
N ILE A 104 1.07 -5.54 13.72
CA ILE A 104 2.29 -6.09 13.14
C ILE A 104 3.04 -5.04 12.36
N THR A 105 4.35 -5.21 12.29
CA THR A 105 5.25 -4.40 11.48
C THR A 105 5.87 -5.24 10.37
N PHE A 106 6.21 -4.59 9.27
CA PHE A 106 6.91 -5.22 8.14
C PHE A 106 8.25 -5.87 8.49
N ASN A 107 8.79 -5.67 9.69
CA ASN A 107 10.01 -6.33 10.14
C ASN A 107 9.79 -7.74 10.67
N GLU A 108 8.55 -8.10 10.99
CA GLU A 108 8.19 -9.34 11.68
C GLU A 108 7.85 -10.48 10.72
N PHE A 109 7.66 -10.18 9.43
CA PHE A 109 7.33 -11.18 8.42
C PHE A 109 8.12 -10.99 7.13
N SER A 110 8.28 -12.09 6.40
CA SER A 110 8.66 -12.05 4.97
C SER A 110 7.42 -12.13 4.08
N LYS A 111 6.52 -13.07 4.39
CA LYS A 111 5.23 -13.24 3.73
C LYS A 111 4.23 -13.83 4.73
N ILE A 112 2.99 -13.34 4.71
CA ILE A 112 1.84 -13.92 5.41
C ILE A 112 0.79 -14.24 4.35
N GLY A 113 0.44 -15.51 4.20
CA GLY A 113 -0.66 -15.94 3.31
C GLY A 113 -2.00 -15.84 4.04
N LEU A 114 -2.97 -15.18 3.43
CA LEU A 114 -4.30 -14.89 3.95
C LEU A 114 -5.38 -15.47 3.03
N GLY A 115 -5.22 -16.74 2.64
CA GLY A 115 -6.04 -17.35 1.59
C GLY A 115 -5.67 -16.78 0.21
N LYS A 116 -6.63 -16.18 -0.49
CA LYS A 116 -6.49 -15.60 -1.84
C LYS A 116 -5.62 -14.35 -1.88
N ILE A 117 -5.35 -13.76 -0.72
CA ILE A 117 -4.57 -12.53 -0.55
C ILE A 117 -3.32 -12.84 0.28
N ALA A 118 -2.26 -12.06 0.12
CA ALA A 118 -1.07 -12.16 0.95
C ALA A 118 -0.49 -10.78 1.27
N ILE A 119 0.18 -10.72 2.42
CA ILE A 119 1.05 -9.61 2.82
C ILE A 119 2.49 -10.03 2.53
N HIS A 120 3.24 -9.21 1.82
CA HIS A 120 4.62 -9.47 1.45
C HIS A 120 5.51 -8.32 1.90
N ARG A 121 6.65 -8.58 2.51
CA ARG A 121 7.62 -7.53 2.83
C ARG A 121 8.23 -6.94 1.55
N LEU A 122 8.41 -5.62 1.51
CA LEU A 122 9.13 -4.92 0.45
C LEU A 122 10.60 -4.71 0.82
N GLY A 123 11.49 -5.13 -0.08
CA GLY A 123 12.94 -5.10 0.12
C GLY A 123 13.49 -6.46 0.56
N SER A 124 14.80 -6.67 0.35
CA SER A 124 15.49 -7.89 0.79
C SER A 124 16.02 -7.75 2.21
N GLU A 125 16.40 -8.86 2.85
CA GLU A 125 16.96 -8.86 4.23
C GLU A 125 18.30 -8.14 4.33
N ASN A 126 19.05 -8.12 3.22
CA ASN A 126 20.38 -7.52 3.12
C ASN A 126 20.33 -6.07 2.61
N GLU A 127 19.16 -5.57 2.22
CA GLU A 127 18.95 -4.20 1.75
C GLU A 127 18.03 -3.43 2.71
N THR A 128 17.81 -2.15 2.41
CA THR A 128 16.87 -1.33 3.16
C THR A 128 15.46 -1.89 3.01
N ARG A 129 14.82 -2.24 4.12
CA ARG A 129 13.41 -2.64 4.13
C ARG A 129 12.53 -1.41 3.95
N PHE A 130 11.54 -1.49 3.06
CA PHE A 130 10.79 -0.30 2.63
C PHE A 130 9.34 -0.26 3.12
N GLY A 131 8.79 -1.40 3.51
CA GLY A 131 7.39 -1.54 3.94
C GLY A 131 6.85 -2.91 3.51
N PHE A 132 5.62 -2.95 3.00
CA PHE A 132 4.96 -4.19 2.61
C PHE A 132 4.03 -4.00 1.40
N SER A 133 3.71 -5.09 0.72
CA SER A 133 2.75 -5.19 -0.36
C SER A 133 1.55 -6.02 0.10
N LEU A 134 0.35 -5.60 -0.28
CA LEU A 134 -0.89 -6.36 -0.11
C LEU A 134 -1.41 -6.68 -1.50
N GLY A 135 -1.72 -7.94 -1.76
CA GLY A 135 -2.20 -8.32 -3.09
C GLY A 135 -2.57 -9.79 -3.22
N ILE A 136 -2.85 -10.21 -4.46
CA ILE A 136 -3.18 -11.60 -4.78
C ILE A 136 -2.07 -12.55 -4.29
N ASN A 137 -2.47 -13.61 -3.60
CA ASN A 137 -1.57 -14.68 -3.20
C ASN A 137 -1.38 -15.69 -4.34
N ASN A 138 -0.29 -15.56 -5.08
CA ASN A 138 0.03 -16.49 -6.17
C ASN A 138 0.37 -17.92 -5.70
N ASP A 139 0.61 -18.13 -4.40
CA ASP A 139 0.88 -19.46 -3.84
C ASP A 139 -0.40 -20.16 -3.37
N TYR A 140 -1.55 -19.48 -3.42
CA TYR A 140 -2.82 -20.05 -3.01
C TYR A 140 -3.25 -21.16 -3.97
N LYS A 141 -3.49 -22.36 -3.42
CA LYS A 141 -4.07 -23.49 -4.14
C LYS A 141 -5.47 -23.73 -3.59
N ALA A 142 -6.47 -23.59 -4.45
CA ALA A 142 -7.88 -23.82 -4.15
C ALA A 142 -8.19 -25.31 -3.91
#